data_AF-A0A2J2HFH0-F1
#
_entry.id   AF-A0A2J2HFH0-F1
#
_cell.length_a   1.000
_cell.length_b   1.000
_cell.length_c   1.000
_cell.angle_alpha   90.00
_cell.angle_beta   90.00
_cell.angle_gamma   90.00
#
_symmetry.space_group_name_H-M   'P 1'
#
loop_
_entity.id
_entity.type
_entity.pdbx_description
1 polymer ?
#
loop_
_entity_poly.entity_id
_entity_poly.type
_entity_poly.pdbx_seq_one_letter_code
_entity_poly.pdbx_strand_id
1 'polypeptide(L)'
;MTSIKEYIADLIFVIRAPEDGTDLAVSEASRLSKAWFRISMLLNVVASPWLLRRGGYRRELLAYAHSFVTSGTDPDVAFMAILNKLNNVLSSRLQWVNASLTAVIVLSIMTGVLAFLTILGAPPIVGLINLLYIPLIHYYQIELAKYDYIKPLISGFVGLGIGLAVSLLLLKLPALMAAVVSIMAFGIGFAVFYMPQFIRFARDYTGMYGRVSKSFGELLLVSDPKPPTPRTLVERELIQLWDYAYSRGSRDVVERVNMVVDSFTNFIRQVVRSGFVYGPFIAVSYAMMLSLTAMLLVLHAPALASSAVSSAVGITGAVSFIAGLASANALFTMLIILGASTSIVVGKAMHSIGLGISLLPLFLAPVIALMGWL
;
A
#
# COMPACT_ATOMS: atom_id res chain seq x y z
N MET A 1 9.99 -3.68 -4.98
CA MET A 1 9.91 -2.71 -3.88
C MET A 1 11.21 -1.96 -3.77
N THR A 2 11.14 -0.63 -3.71
CA THR A 2 12.25 0.20 -3.25
C THR A 2 12.30 0.17 -1.73
N SER A 3 13.43 -0.26 -1.17
CA SER A 3 13.65 -0.27 0.27
C SER A 3 13.88 1.15 0.78
N ILE A 4 13.46 1.45 2.02
CA ILE A 4 13.81 2.70 2.73
C ILE A 4 15.32 2.95 2.70
N LYS A 5 16.13 1.88 2.78
CA LYS A 5 17.60 1.96 2.69
C LYS A 5 18.09 2.60 1.41
N GLU A 6 17.38 2.41 0.29
CA GLU A 6 17.78 3.02 -0.97
C GLU A 6 17.54 4.53 -0.98
N TYR A 7 16.45 4.99 -0.37
CA TYR A 7 16.18 6.42 -0.24
C TYR A 7 17.18 7.08 0.69
N ILE A 8 17.54 6.43 1.80
CA ILE A 8 18.50 6.99 2.76
C ILE A 8 19.91 7.03 2.17
N ALA A 9 20.28 6.05 1.35
CA ALA A 9 21.50 6.12 0.54
C ALA A 9 21.49 7.31 -0.42
N ASP A 10 20.33 7.63 -1.03
CA ASP A 10 20.17 8.83 -1.86
C ASP A 10 20.37 10.10 -1.01
N LEU A 11 19.82 10.18 0.21
CA LEU A 11 20.00 11.33 1.12
C LEU A 11 21.47 11.50 1.56
N ILE A 12 22.15 10.41 1.92
CA ILE A 12 23.57 10.41 2.29
C ILE A 12 24.41 10.93 1.14
N PHE A 13 24.11 10.50 -0.10
CA PHE A 13 24.81 11.02 -1.26
C PHE A 13 24.59 12.54 -1.42
N VAL A 14 23.35 13.02 -1.31
CA VAL A 14 23.04 14.46 -1.45
C VAL A 14 23.75 15.31 -0.40
N ILE A 15 23.85 14.82 0.83
CA ILE A 15 24.50 15.52 1.94
C ILE A 15 26.03 15.52 1.78
N ARG A 16 26.63 14.37 1.42
CA ARG A 16 28.09 14.22 1.38
C ARG A 16 28.73 14.71 0.08
N ALA A 17 28.04 14.64 -1.05
CA ALA A 17 28.63 14.96 -2.35
C ALA A 17 29.19 16.40 -2.46
N PRO A 18 28.54 17.45 -1.91
CA PRO A 18 29.07 18.82 -1.95
C PRO A 18 30.31 19.06 -1.09
N GLU A 19 30.50 18.30 0.00
CA GLU A 19 31.58 18.53 0.97
C GLU A 19 32.73 17.53 0.83
N ASP A 20 32.39 16.25 0.77
CA ASP A 20 33.36 15.15 0.74
C ASP A 20 33.73 14.75 -0.71
N GLY A 21 33.06 15.35 -1.70
CA GLY A 21 33.21 15.00 -3.10
C GLY A 21 32.39 13.77 -3.52
N THR A 22 32.21 13.59 -4.83
CA THR A 22 31.29 12.59 -5.37
C THR A 22 31.73 11.15 -5.12
N ASP A 23 33.02 10.86 -5.10
CA ASP A 23 33.53 9.48 -5.01
C ASP A 23 33.35 8.90 -3.60
N LEU A 24 33.66 9.70 -2.57
CA LEU A 24 33.41 9.34 -1.18
C LEU A 24 31.91 9.19 -0.89
N ALA A 25 31.09 10.11 -1.43
CA ALA A 25 29.64 10.04 -1.31
C ALA A 25 29.04 8.78 -1.96
N VAL A 26 29.51 8.38 -3.15
CA VAL A 26 29.08 7.12 -3.80
C VAL A 26 29.49 5.90 -2.98
N SER A 27 30.73 5.89 -2.45
CA SER A 27 31.23 4.75 -1.69
C SER A 27 30.35 4.45 -0.46
N GLU A 28 29.91 5.50 0.24
CA GLU A 28 29.08 5.37 1.44
C GLU A 28 27.63 5.04 1.09
N ALA A 29 27.09 5.66 0.03
CA ALA A 29 25.77 5.28 -0.49
C ALA A 29 25.72 3.83 -0.97
N SER A 30 26.84 3.30 -1.50
CA SER A 30 26.94 1.92 -2.01
C SER A 30 26.87 0.86 -0.91
N ARG A 31 27.28 1.18 0.32
CA ARG A 31 27.18 0.27 1.47
C ARG A 31 25.74 -0.02 1.86
N LEU A 32 24.84 0.92 1.60
CA LEU A 32 23.44 0.86 2.01
C LEU A 32 22.50 0.46 0.87
N SER A 33 22.88 0.71 -0.39
CA SER A 33 22.02 0.51 -1.55
C SER A 33 22.69 -0.32 -2.64
N LYS A 34 22.01 -1.39 -3.06
CA LYS A 34 22.41 -2.22 -4.21
C LYS A 34 22.48 -1.40 -5.51
N ALA A 35 21.63 -0.38 -5.65
CA ALA A 35 21.63 0.46 -6.84
C ALA A 35 22.86 1.35 -6.90
N TRP A 36 23.28 1.93 -5.77
CA TRP A 36 24.53 2.69 -5.67
C TRP A 36 25.75 1.80 -5.81
N PHE A 37 25.71 0.56 -5.32
CA PHE A 37 26.76 -0.43 -5.56
C PHE A 37 26.96 -0.77 -7.04
N ARG A 38 25.88 -0.88 -7.82
CA ARG A 38 26.00 -1.03 -9.28
C ARG A 38 26.60 0.21 -9.94
N ILE A 39 26.30 1.40 -9.42
CA ILE A 39 26.84 2.66 -9.93
C ILE A 39 28.32 2.80 -9.59
N SER A 40 28.75 2.45 -8.38
CA SER A 40 30.16 2.45 -8.00
C SER A 40 30.98 1.49 -8.87
N MET A 41 30.45 0.30 -9.15
CA MET A 41 31.08 -0.62 -10.11
C MET A 41 31.18 -0.03 -11.52
N LEU A 42 30.15 0.68 -11.99
CA LEU A 42 30.19 1.33 -13.32
C LEU A 42 31.15 2.52 -13.37
N LEU A 43 31.26 3.29 -12.28
CA LEU A 43 32.23 4.38 -12.17
C LEU A 43 33.67 3.85 -12.25
N ASN A 44 33.96 2.74 -11.57
CA ASN A 44 35.26 2.08 -11.64
C ASN A 44 35.63 1.61 -13.06
N VAL A 45 34.64 1.36 -13.93
CA VAL A 45 34.84 0.88 -15.30
C VAL A 45 34.88 2.03 -16.31
N VAL A 46 34.02 3.03 -16.16
CA VAL A 46 33.82 4.09 -17.16
C VAL A 46 34.64 5.34 -16.86
N ALA A 47 35.18 5.50 -15.64
CA ALA A 47 36.02 6.59 -15.16
C ALA A 47 35.48 8.03 -15.34
N SER A 48 34.40 8.23 -16.11
CA SER A 48 33.77 9.52 -16.38
C SER A 48 32.27 9.49 -16.06
N PRO A 49 31.83 10.22 -15.02
CA PRO A 49 30.42 10.28 -14.60
C PRO A 49 29.48 10.86 -15.67
N TRP A 50 30.01 11.62 -16.64
CA TRP A 50 29.23 12.23 -17.73
C TRP A 50 28.58 11.22 -18.67
N LEU A 51 29.21 10.06 -18.85
CA LEU A 51 28.70 8.97 -19.70
C LEU A 51 27.57 8.19 -19.01
N LEU A 52 27.37 8.37 -17.70
CA LEU A 52 26.32 7.70 -16.93
C LEU A 52 24.96 8.41 -17.03
N ARG A 53 24.86 9.56 -17.72
CA ARG A 53 23.60 10.32 -17.90
C ARG A 53 22.43 9.47 -18.41
N ARG A 54 22.69 8.40 -19.17
CA ARG A 54 21.67 7.46 -19.64
C ARG A 54 21.59 6.24 -18.71
N GLY A 55 20.47 6.08 -18.03
CA GLY A 55 20.13 4.81 -17.34
C GLY A 55 19.58 4.90 -15.92
N GLY A 56 19.03 6.05 -15.51
CA GLY A 56 18.18 6.16 -14.32
C GLY A 56 18.54 7.31 -13.39
N TYR A 57 17.59 7.63 -12.49
CA TYR A 57 17.64 8.77 -11.57
C TYR A 57 18.99 8.94 -10.83
N ARG A 58 19.50 7.89 -10.18
CA ARG A 58 20.73 7.97 -9.37
C ARG A 58 21.97 8.31 -10.20
N ARG A 59 21.98 7.88 -11.47
CA ARG A 59 23.07 8.21 -12.39
C ARG A 59 22.98 9.66 -12.88
N GLU A 60 21.76 10.14 -13.13
CA GLU A 60 21.54 11.57 -13.41
C GLU A 60 21.94 12.45 -12.23
N LEU A 61 21.59 12.03 -11.01
CA LEU A 61 21.90 12.77 -9.79
C LEU A 61 23.41 12.80 -9.52
N LEU A 62 24.11 11.70 -9.75
CA LEU A 62 25.57 11.64 -9.71
C LEU A 62 26.22 12.54 -10.75
N ALA A 63 25.80 12.47 -12.02
CA ALA A 63 26.35 13.29 -13.09
C ALA A 63 26.11 14.79 -12.83
N TYR A 64 24.94 15.12 -12.27
CA TYR A 64 24.60 16.47 -11.86
C TYR A 64 25.50 16.95 -10.71
N ALA A 65 25.61 16.17 -9.62
CA ALA A 65 26.49 16.50 -8.50
C ALA A 65 27.96 16.68 -8.93
N HIS A 66 28.47 15.78 -9.76
CA HIS A 66 29.83 15.86 -10.28
C HIS A 66 30.08 17.13 -11.08
N SER A 67 29.09 17.61 -11.86
CA SER A 67 29.23 18.86 -12.62
C SER A 67 29.42 20.09 -11.71
N PHE A 68 28.77 20.16 -10.55
CA PHE A 68 28.93 21.27 -9.60
C PHE A 68 30.21 21.17 -8.77
N VAL A 69 30.60 19.95 -8.38
CA VAL A 69 31.82 19.72 -7.59
C VAL A 69 33.06 20.00 -8.44
N THR A 70 33.08 19.55 -9.69
CA THR A 70 34.21 19.80 -10.62
C THR A 70 34.31 21.25 -11.09
N SER A 71 33.21 22.01 -11.09
CA SER A 71 33.25 23.43 -11.42
C SER A 71 33.73 24.33 -10.27
N GLY A 72 34.06 23.75 -9.10
CA GLY A 72 34.52 24.51 -7.93
C GLY A 72 33.44 25.43 -7.36
N THR A 73 32.16 25.10 -7.56
CA THR A 73 31.05 25.88 -7.04
C THR A 73 31.01 25.77 -5.51
N ASP A 74 30.59 26.84 -4.84
CA ASP A 74 30.36 26.85 -3.39
C ASP A 74 29.51 25.63 -2.96
N PRO A 75 29.95 24.84 -1.96
CA PRO A 75 29.22 23.70 -1.43
C PRO A 75 27.75 23.98 -1.10
N ASP A 76 27.38 25.19 -0.66
CA ASP A 76 25.97 25.53 -0.38
C ASP A 76 25.12 25.59 -1.64
N VAL A 77 25.67 26.19 -2.70
CA VAL A 77 24.98 26.30 -4.00
C VAL A 77 24.90 24.93 -4.67
N ALA A 78 25.97 24.14 -4.59
CA ALA A 78 25.99 22.76 -5.08
C ALA A 78 24.97 21.89 -4.33
N PHE A 79 24.91 22.01 -3.00
CA PHE A 79 23.91 21.32 -2.17
C PHE A 79 22.49 21.68 -2.57
N MET A 80 22.16 22.97 -2.68
CA MET A 80 20.81 23.42 -3.04
C MET A 80 20.40 22.96 -4.44
N ALA A 81 21.32 22.93 -5.40
CA ALA A 81 21.06 22.41 -6.73
C ALA A 81 20.73 20.91 -6.70
N ILE A 82 21.54 20.12 -5.99
CA ILE A 82 21.33 18.67 -5.86
C ILE A 82 20.04 18.38 -5.09
N LEU A 83 19.75 19.12 -4.01
CA LEU A 83 18.52 19.04 -3.23
C LEU A 83 17.28 19.33 -4.08
N ASN A 84 17.33 20.35 -4.94
CA ASN A 84 16.24 20.65 -5.87
C ASN A 84 15.99 19.51 -6.86
N LYS A 85 17.05 18.88 -7.39
CA LYS A 85 16.92 17.70 -8.26
C LYS A 85 16.31 16.51 -7.51
N LEU A 86 16.72 16.26 -6.26
CA LEU A 86 16.12 15.25 -5.38
C LEU A 86 14.63 15.53 -5.16
N ASN A 87 14.27 16.77 -4.80
CA ASN A 87 12.88 17.19 -4.55
C ASN A 87 11.99 17.00 -5.79
N ASN A 88 12.48 17.36 -6.98
CA ASN A 88 11.76 17.15 -8.24
C ASN A 88 11.47 15.68 -8.50
N VAL A 89 12.41 14.79 -8.14
CA VAL A 89 12.23 13.35 -8.33
C VAL A 89 11.32 12.77 -7.26
N LEU A 90 11.44 13.18 -6.00
CA LEU A 90 10.50 12.79 -4.94
C LEU A 90 9.07 13.23 -5.29
N SER A 91 8.89 14.44 -5.81
CA SER A 91 7.61 14.95 -6.30
C SER A 91 7.05 14.12 -7.47
N SER A 92 7.88 13.82 -8.48
CA SER A 92 7.47 12.94 -9.57
C SER A 92 7.08 11.54 -9.07
N ARG A 93 7.83 10.98 -8.12
CA ARG A 93 7.49 9.69 -7.49
C ARG A 93 6.18 9.76 -6.71
N LEU A 94 5.90 10.84 -5.97
CA LEU A 94 4.60 11.06 -5.32
C LEU A 94 3.47 11.09 -6.34
N GLN A 95 3.66 11.74 -7.48
CA GLN A 95 2.67 11.76 -8.55
C GLN A 95 2.37 10.35 -9.06
N TRP A 96 3.40 9.51 -9.29
CA TRP A 96 3.21 8.11 -9.68
C TRP A 96 2.54 7.27 -8.59
N VAL A 97 2.88 7.48 -7.32
CA VAL A 97 2.22 6.82 -6.18
C VAL A 97 0.74 7.21 -6.15
N ASN A 98 0.42 8.50 -6.22
CA ASN A 98 -0.95 8.99 -6.22
C ASN A 98 -1.73 8.54 -7.46
N ALA A 99 -1.11 8.52 -8.65
CA ALA A 99 -1.73 8.02 -9.88
C ALA A 99 -2.03 6.51 -9.77
N SER A 100 -1.10 5.72 -9.22
CA SER A 100 -1.32 4.29 -9.00
C SER A 100 -2.45 4.03 -8.00
N LEU A 101 -2.54 4.80 -6.91
CA LEU A 101 -3.63 4.72 -5.94
C LEU A 101 -4.96 5.15 -6.58
N THR A 102 -4.97 6.20 -7.40
CA THR A 102 -6.16 6.68 -8.12
C THR A 102 -6.66 5.64 -9.11
N ALA A 103 -5.77 5.01 -9.89
CA ALA A 103 -6.12 3.94 -10.81
C ALA A 103 -6.79 2.76 -10.07
N VAL A 104 -6.29 2.42 -8.87
CA VAL A 104 -6.87 1.38 -8.02
C VAL A 104 -8.26 1.77 -7.51
N ILE A 105 -8.45 3.02 -7.11
CA ILE A 105 -9.77 3.53 -6.69
C ILE A 105 -10.77 3.42 -7.85
N VAL A 106 -10.40 3.94 -9.02
CA VAL A 106 -11.26 3.93 -10.21
C VAL A 106 -11.60 2.49 -10.60
N LEU A 107 -10.61 1.60 -10.65
CA LEU A 107 -10.84 0.19 -10.95
C LEU A 107 -11.71 -0.50 -9.90
N SER A 108 -11.52 -0.20 -8.62
CA SER A 108 -12.38 -0.73 -7.55
C SER A 108 -13.82 -0.23 -7.66
N ILE A 109 -14.03 1.02 -8.08
CA ILE A 109 -15.36 1.57 -8.38
C ILE A 109 -15.94 0.88 -9.62
N MET A 110 -15.16 0.71 -10.68
CA MET A 110 -15.57 0.01 -11.88
C MET A 110 -15.91 -1.46 -11.61
N THR A 111 -15.23 -2.11 -10.66
CA THR A 111 -15.61 -3.47 -10.21
C THR A 111 -16.87 -3.49 -9.37
N GLY A 112 -17.15 -2.43 -8.61
CA GLY A 112 -18.47 -2.23 -8.01
C GLY A 112 -19.57 -2.14 -9.07
N VAL A 113 -19.38 -1.32 -10.11
CA VAL A 113 -20.30 -1.25 -11.27
C VAL A 113 -20.41 -2.61 -11.96
N LEU A 114 -19.29 -3.33 -12.06
CA LEU A 114 -19.27 -4.63 -12.71
C LEU A 114 -20.02 -5.69 -11.89
N ALA A 115 -19.96 -5.63 -10.56
CA ALA A 115 -20.77 -6.48 -9.68
C ALA A 115 -22.26 -6.32 -9.99
N PHE A 116 -22.71 -5.08 -10.21
CA PHE A 116 -24.07 -4.76 -10.65
C PHE A 116 -24.38 -5.35 -12.04
N LEU A 117 -23.47 -5.22 -13.00
CA LEU A 117 -23.62 -5.84 -14.33
C LEU A 117 -23.60 -7.38 -14.29
N THR A 118 -22.84 -7.97 -13.35
CA THR A 118 -22.77 -9.42 -13.16
C THR A 118 -24.11 -9.95 -12.67
N ILE A 119 -24.75 -9.23 -11.75
CA ILE A 119 -26.11 -9.49 -11.28
C ILE A 119 -27.13 -9.38 -12.42
N LEU A 120 -26.88 -8.52 -13.42
CA LEU A 120 -27.67 -8.41 -14.66
C LEU A 120 -27.26 -9.39 -15.78
N GLY A 121 -26.31 -10.32 -15.52
CA GLY A 121 -25.94 -11.38 -16.46
C GLY A 121 -24.63 -11.18 -17.25
N ALA A 122 -23.83 -10.16 -16.94
CA ALA A 122 -22.53 -9.94 -17.61
C ALA A 122 -21.43 -10.94 -17.14
N PRO A 123 -20.45 -11.29 -18.00
CA PRO A 123 -19.39 -12.23 -17.64
C PRO A 123 -18.48 -11.71 -16.51
N PRO A 124 -18.18 -12.53 -15.48
CA PRO A 124 -17.49 -12.11 -14.25
C PRO A 124 -15.95 -11.94 -14.39
N ILE A 125 -15.37 -12.26 -15.55
CA ILE A 125 -13.90 -12.29 -15.77
C ILE A 125 -13.24 -10.90 -15.55
N VAL A 126 -14.00 -9.82 -15.76
CA VAL A 126 -13.47 -8.45 -15.66
C VAL A 126 -13.18 -8.05 -14.21
N GLY A 127 -13.80 -8.72 -13.20
CA GLY A 127 -13.58 -8.39 -11.79
C GLY A 127 -12.24 -8.86 -11.21
N LEU A 128 -11.67 -9.92 -11.79
CA LEU A 128 -10.36 -10.45 -11.38
C LEU A 128 -9.19 -9.60 -11.89
N ILE A 129 -9.43 -8.68 -12.83
CA ILE A 129 -8.42 -7.75 -13.36
C ILE A 129 -7.79 -6.92 -12.22
N ASN A 130 -8.53 -6.63 -11.16
CA ASN A 130 -7.99 -5.90 -9.99
C ASN A 130 -6.80 -6.60 -9.33
N LEU A 131 -6.77 -7.93 -9.33
CA LEU A 131 -5.66 -8.70 -8.75
C LEU A 131 -4.37 -8.53 -9.56
N LEU A 132 -4.47 -8.30 -10.88
CA LEU A 132 -3.32 -8.05 -11.77
C LEU A 132 -2.61 -6.72 -11.45
N TYR A 133 -3.26 -5.81 -10.72
CA TYR A 133 -2.67 -4.53 -10.31
C TYR A 133 -1.96 -4.59 -8.96
N ILE A 134 -2.15 -5.65 -8.15
CA ILE A 134 -1.41 -5.82 -6.89
C ILE A 134 0.11 -5.74 -7.10
N PRO A 135 0.71 -6.40 -8.11
CA PRO A 135 2.13 -6.24 -8.43
C PRO A 135 2.53 -4.80 -8.75
N LEU A 136 1.68 -4.05 -9.46
CA LEU A 136 1.93 -2.64 -9.80
C LEU A 136 1.94 -1.76 -8.54
N ILE A 137 0.94 -1.90 -7.68
CA ILE A 137 0.87 -1.20 -6.38
C ILE A 137 2.08 -1.56 -5.53
N HIS A 138 2.42 -2.85 -5.49
CA HIS A 138 3.55 -3.36 -4.73
C HIS A 138 4.90 -2.85 -5.27
N TYR A 139 5.00 -2.55 -6.55
CA TYR A 139 6.21 -1.99 -7.16
C TYR A 139 6.47 -0.54 -6.73
N TYR A 140 5.42 0.30 -6.73
CA TYR A 140 5.54 1.73 -6.42
C TYR A 140 5.43 2.08 -4.94
N GLN A 141 4.92 1.17 -4.10
CA GLN A 141 4.88 1.35 -2.65
C GLN A 141 6.23 1.09 -1.98
N ILE A 142 6.55 1.95 -1.02
CA ILE A 142 7.77 1.88 -0.19
C ILE A 142 7.54 0.87 0.94
N GLU A 143 8.45 -0.04 1.20
CA GLU A 143 8.31 -0.94 2.36
C GLU A 143 8.46 -0.14 3.66
N LEU A 144 7.35 0.12 4.38
CA LEU A 144 7.37 0.92 5.61
C LEU A 144 7.48 0.03 6.85
N ALA A 145 6.73 -1.08 6.91
CA ALA A 145 6.73 -1.97 8.06
C ALA A 145 6.78 -3.45 7.65
N LYS A 146 7.43 -4.24 8.49
CA LYS A 146 7.40 -5.70 8.43
C LYS A 146 6.33 -6.19 9.39
N TYR A 147 5.21 -6.67 8.84
CA TYR A 147 4.13 -7.23 9.63
C TYR A 147 4.41 -8.69 9.96
N ASP A 148 4.04 -9.12 11.17
CA ASP A 148 4.02 -10.54 11.53
C ASP A 148 2.65 -11.11 11.20
N TYR A 149 2.62 -11.96 10.18
CA TYR A 149 1.42 -12.63 9.70
C TYR A 149 1.18 -13.99 10.35
N ILE A 150 2.15 -14.57 11.06
CA ILE A 150 2.06 -15.95 11.55
C ILE A 150 0.96 -16.07 12.61
N LYS A 151 1.00 -15.23 13.65
CA LYS A 151 0.01 -15.26 14.74
C LYS A 151 -1.40 -14.91 14.25
N PRO A 152 -1.61 -13.84 13.45
CA PRO A 152 -2.91 -13.57 12.84
C PRO A 152 -3.45 -14.72 12.00
N LEU A 153 -2.59 -15.39 11.23
CA LEU A 153 -3.00 -16.47 10.33
C LEU A 153 -3.44 -17.73 11.10
N ILE A 154 -2.74 -18.09 12.18
CA ILE A 154 -3.16 -19.17 13.09
C ILE A 154 -4.53 -18.84 13.69
N SER A 155 -4.71 -17.62 14.20
CA SER A 155 -5.98 -17.17 14.78
C SER A 155 -7.10 -17.12 13.75
N GLY A 156 -6.80 -16.72 12.51
CA GLY A 156 -7.73 -16.77 11.39
C GLY A 156 -8.21 -18.20 11.12
N PHE A 157 -7.30 -19.18 11.06
CA PHE A 157 -7.69 -20.58 10.86
C PHE A 157 -8.51 -21.16 12.00
N VAL A 158 -8.23 -20.78 13.26
CA VAL A 158 -9.08 -21.12 14.39
C VAL A 158 -10.48 -20.51 14.21
N GLY A 159 -10.57 -19.24 13.82
CA GLY A 159 -11.83 -18.58 13.49
C GLY A 159 -12.61 -19.27 12.37
N LEU A 160 -11.92 -19.71 11.31
CA LEU A 160 -12.50 -20.48 10.22
C LEU A 160 -13.10 -21.81 10.72
N GLY A 161 -12.35 -22.55 11.54
CA GLY A 161 -12.81 -23.81 12.13
C GLY A 161 -14.05 -23.64 13.01
N ILE A 162 -14.09 -22.59 13.84
CA ILE A 162 -15.27 -22.23 14.63
C ILE A 162 -16.45 -21.87 13.72
N GLY A 163 -16.21 -21.05 12.68
CA GLY A 163 -17.22 -20.66 11.70
C GLY A 163 -17.85 -21.86 10.99
N LEU A 164 -17.03 -22.83 10.56
CA LEU A 164 -17.50 -24.07 9.94
C LEU A 164 -18.30 -24.94 10.91
N ALA A 165 -17.80 -25.12 12.13
CA ALA A 165 -18.50 -25.91 13.15
C ALA A 165 -19.86 -25.31 13.51
N VAL A 166 -19.93 -24.00 13.73
CA VAL A 166 -21.19 -23.32 14.06
C VAL A 166 -22.16 -23.33 12.88
N SER A 167 -21.68 -23.04 11.67
CA SER A 167 -22.55 -22.98 10.49
C SER A 167 -23.11 -24.35 10.07
N LEU A 168 -22.31 -25.41 10.14
CA LEU A 168 -22.71 -26.75 9.71
C LEU A 168 -23.41 -27.56 10.81
N LEU A 169 -22.95 -27.48 12.07
CA LEU A 169 -23.46 -28.33 13.15
C LEU A 169 -24.61 -27.67 13.94
N LEU A 170 -24.51 -26.36 14.21
CA LEU A 170 -25.51 -25.66 15.03
C LEU A 170 -26.62 -25.04 14.18
N LEU A 171 -26.25 -24.31 13.12
CA LEU A 171 -27.20 -23.54 12.31
C LEU A 171 -27.69 -24.28 11.05
N LYS A 172 -27.05 -25.41 10.69
CA LYS A 172 -27.37 -26.22 9.50
C LYS A 172 -27.55 -25.37 8.23
N LEU A 173 -26.66 -24.40 8.04
CA LEU A 173 -26.75 -23.47 6.91
C LEU A 173 -26.44 -24.19 5.59
N PRO A 174 -27.01 -23.73 4.45
CA PRO A 174 -26.63 -24.18 3.12
C PRO A 174 -25.12 -24.01 2.90
N ALA A 175 -24.50 -24.91 2.13
CA ALA A 175 -23.04 -24.99 1.97
C ALA A 175 -22.39 -23.65 1.60
N LEU A 176 -23.05 -22.84 0.76
CA LEU A 176 -22.53 -21.56 0.31
C LEU A 176 -22.62 -20.49 1.42
N MET A 177 -23.73 -20.44 2.18
CA MET A 177 -23.84 -19.57 3.37
C MET A 177 -22.84 -19.95 4.46
N ALA A 178 -22.64 -21.26 4.67
CA ALA A 178 -21.64 -21.77 5.60
C ALA A 178 -20.22 -21.34 5.20
N ALA A 179 -19.91 -21.36 3.91
CA ALA A 179 -18.63 -20.88 3.39
C ALA A 179 -18.43 -19.38 3.65
N VAL A 180 -19.43 -18.52 3.39
CA VAL A 180 -19.30 -17.07 3.64
C VAL A 180 -19.12 -16.78 5.12
N VAL A 181 -19.94 -17.38 5.99
CA VAL A 181 -19.83 -17.21 7.44
C VAL A 181 -18.46 -17.66 7.95
N SER A 182 -17.91 -18.75 7.41
CA SER A 182 -16.59 -19.24 7.78
C SER A 182 -15.45 -18.33 7.32
N ILE A 183 -15.56 -17.73 6.13
CA ILE A 183 -14.58 -16.73 5.64
C ILE A 183 -14.64 -15.44 6.47
N MET A 184 -15.83 -15.00 6.88
CA MET A 184 -15.95 -13.87 7.80
C MET A 184 -15.35 -14.20 9.17
N ALA A 185 -15.62 -15.39 9.71
CA ALA A 185 -15.04 -15.83 10.97
C ALA A 185 -13.50 -15.92 10.90
N PHE A 186 -12.95 -16.33 9.75
CA PHE A 186 -11.51 -16.23 9.46
C PHE A 186 -11.02 -14.78 9.54
N GLY A 187 -11.69 -13.85 8.87
CA GLY A 187 -11.33 -12.43 8.87
C GLY A 187 -11.37 -11.81 10.28
N ILE A 188 -12.40 -12.13 11.08
CA ILE A 188 -12.52 -11.70 12.48
C ILE A 188 -11.39 -12.28 13.32
N GLY A 189 -11.16 -13.59 13.24
CA GLY A 189 -10.08 -14.27 13.97
C GLY A 189 -8.71 -13.70 13.61
N PHE A 190 -8.47 -13.39 12.34
CA PHE A 190 -7.25 -12.74 11.87
C PHE A 190 -7.10 -11.32 12.44
N ALA A 191 -8.19 -10.53 12.43
CA ALA A 191 -8.20 -9.15 12.90
C ALA A 191 -7.80 -9.01 14.37
N VAL A 192 -8.14 -9.98 15.23
CA VAL A 192 -7.82 -9.94 16.68
C VAL A 192 -6.33 -9.70 16.94
N PHE A 193 -5.45 -10.38 16.22
CA PHE A 193 -4.00 -10.23 16.39
C PHE A 193 -3.35 -9.30 15.37
N TYR A 194 -4.01 -9.07 14.23
CA TYR A 194 -3.49 -8.17 13.20
C TYR A 194 -3.75 -6.69 13.50
N MET A 195 -4.97 -6.35 13.91
CA MET A 195 -5.40 -4.96 14.07
C MET A 195 -4.57 -4.19 15.12
N PRO A 196 -4.17 -4.77 16.27
CA PRO A 196 -3.28 -4.08 17.20
C PRO A 196 -1.92 -3.71 16.59
N GLN A 197 -1.37 -4.55 15.70
CA GLN A 197 -0.12 -4.24 14.99
C GLN A 197 -0.31 -3.07 14.03
N PHE A 198 -1.42 -3.07 13.28
CA PHE A 198 -1.74 -2.02 12.33
C PHE A 198 -2.02 -0.67 13.02
N ILE A 199 -2.73 -0.67 14.16
CA ILE A 199 -3.00 0.55 14.93
C ILE A 199 -1.69 1.16 15.44
N ARG A 200 -0.77 0.33 15.94
CA ARG A 200 0.57 0.79 16.35
C ARG A 200 1.31 1.39 15.17
N PHE A 201 1.32 0.71 14.02
CA PHE A 201 1.90 1.25 12.77
C PHE A 201 1.31 2.62 12.41
N ALA A 202 -0.01 2.76 12.36
CA ALA A 202 -0.67 4.02 12.00
C ALA A 202 -0.30 5.16 12.98
N ARG A 203 -0.31 4.88 14.28
CA ARG A 203 0.08 5.84 15.32
C ARG A 203 1.55 6.24 15.22
N ASP A 204 2.43 5.26 15.01
CA ASP A 204 3.87 5.51 15.00
C ASP A 204 4.28 6.30 13.75
N TYR A 205 3.67 6.05 12.58
CA TYR A 205 3.93 6.81 11.35
C TYR A 205 3.30 8.21 11.32
N THR A 206 2.09 8.38 11.88
CA THR A 206 1.47 9.72 11.98
C THR A 206 2.26 10.66 12.90
N GLY A 207 2.83 10.14 13.98
CA GLY A 207 3.69 10.89 14.90
C GLY A 207 5.17 10.98 14.50
N MET A 208 5.61 10.29 13.46
CA MET A 208 7.03 10.16 13.08
C MET A 208 7.67 11.51 12.76
N TYR A 209 7.02 12.31 11.92
CA TYR A 209 7.56 13.60 11.50
C TYR A 209 7.90 14.50 12.69
N GLY A 210 7.00 14.62 13.67
CA GLY A 210 7.23 15.45 14.85
C GLY A 210 8.39 14.96 15.70
N ARG A 211 8.56 13.64 15.85
CA ARG A 211 9.68 13.06 16.60
C ARG A 211 11.02 13.27 15.90
N VAL A 212 11.06 13.02 14.59
CA VAL A 212 12.28 13.21 13.78
C VAL A 212 12.66 14.68 13.72
N SER A 213 11.74 15.56 13.33
CA SER A 213 11.98 17.01 13.25
C SER A 213 12.46 17.58 14.58
N LYS A 214 11.90 17.13 15.71
CA LYS A 214 12.37 17.53 17.04
C LYS A 214 13.81 17.08 17.31
N SER A 215 14.14 15.80 17.12
CA SER A 215 15.48 15.27 17.41
C SER A 215 16.58 15.88 16.52
N PHE A 216 16.26 16.14 15.25
CA PHE A 216 17.15 16.82 14.32
C PHE A 216 17.25 18.34 14.58
N GLY A 217 16.16 18.97 15.02
CA GLY A 217 16.17 20.37 15.47
C GLY A 217 16.96 20.57 16.78
N GLU A 218 16.96 19.60 17.68
CA GLU A 218 17.77 19.63 18.91
C GLU A 218 19.27 19.72 18.61
N LEU A 219 19.76 19.18 17.48
CA LEU A 219 21.16 19.33 17.06
C LEU A 219 21.60 20.79 16.88
N LEU A 220 20.67 21.69 16.56
CA LEU A 220 20.95 23.12 16.37
C LEU A 220 20.78 23.94 17.64
N LEU A 221 20.02 23.43 18.61
CA LEU A 221 19.46 24.23 19.71
C LEU A 221 19.94 23.78 21.10
N VAL A 222 20.41 22.55 21.23
CA VAL A 222 20.71 21.91 22.52
C VAL A 222 22.16 21.43 22.55
N SER A 223 22.82 21.63 23.69
CA SER A 223 24.23 21.27 23.88
C SER A 223 24.47 19.75 23.95
N ASP A 224 23.49 18.98 24.41
CA ASP A 224 23.49 17.51 24.46
C ASP A 224 22.22 16.95 23.78
N PRO A 225 22.19 16.93 22.44
CA PRO A 225 21.03 16.49 21.67
C PRO A 225 20.88 14.97 21.75
N LYS A 226 19.63 14.48 21.80
CA LYS A 226 19.36 13.04 21.87
C LYS A 226 19.02 12.46 20.50
N PRO A 227 19.56 11.27 20.15
CA PRO A 227 19.22 10.62 18.90
C PRO A 227 17.75 10.20 18.88
N PRO A 228 17.14 10.06 17.69
CA PRO A 228 15.75 9.66 17.58
C PRO A 228 15.60 8.22 18.07
N THR A 229 14.73 8.00 19.06
CA THR A 229 14.42 6.64 19.52
C THR A 229 13.67 5.87 18.43
N PRO A 230 14.22 4.77 17.89
CA PRO A 230 13.67 4.13 16.70
C PRO A 230 12.37 3.38 17.02
N ARG A 231 11.23 3.90 16.56
CA ARG A 231 9.93 3.21 16.59
C ARG A 231 9.53 2.71 15.20
N THR A 232 9.94 3.43 14.16
CA THR A 232 9.72 3.04 12.76
C THR A 232 11.02 2.58 12.08
N LEU A 233 10.90 1.84 10.97
CA LEU A 233 12.06 1.48 10.14
C LEU A 233 12.77 2.74 9.62
N VAL A 234 12.01 3.80 9.32
CA VAL A 234 12.52 5.08 8.85
C VAL A 234 13.39 5.73 9.92
N GLU A 235 12.88 5.85 11.16
CA GLU A 235 13.64 6.44 12.28
C GLU A 235 14.94 5.68 12.54
N ARG A 236 14.90 4.35 12.49
CA ARG A 236 16.10 3.51 12.68
C ARG A 236 17.20 3.82 11.67
N GLU A 237 16.82 4.00 10.41
CA GLU A 237 17.80 4.25 9.35
C GLU A 237 18.24 5.73 9.31
N LEU A 238 17.39 6.67 9.77
CA LEU A 238 17.74 8.09 9.91
C LEU A 238 18.78 8.36 11.02
N ILE A 239 18.96 7.45 11.99
CA ILE A 239 20.01 7.56 13.00
C ILE A 239 21.39 7.73 12.36
N GLN A 240 21.67 7.07 11.22
CA GLN A 240 22.95 7.21 10.53
C GLN A 240 23.22 8.64 10.04
N LEU A 241 22.17 9.35 9.62
CA LEU A 241 22.26 10.76 9.23
C LEU A 241 22.41 11.67 10.44
N TRP A 242 21.76 11.31 11.55
CA TRP A 242 21.89 12.01 12.83
C TRP A 242 23.33 11.90 13.37
N ASP A 243 23.89 10.68 13.39
CA ASP A 243 25.27 10.43 13.82
C ASP A 243 26.28 11.19 12.96
N TYR A 244 26.05 11.24 11.63
CA TYR A 244 26.88 12.02 10.72
C TYR A 244 26.83 13.52 11.05
N ALA A 245 25.65 14.10 11.21
CA ALA A 245 25.47 15.51 11.54
C ALA A 245 26.12 15.86 12.89
N TYR A 246 25.90 15.02 13.90
CA TYR A 246 26.49 15.18 15.23
C TYR A 246 28.02 15.08 15.21
N SER A 247 28.58 14.11 14.48
CA SER A 247 30.04 13.93 14.39
C SER A 247 30.77 15.09 13.72
N ARG A 248 30.10 15.80 12.80
CA ARG A 248 30.68 16.96 12.09
C ARG A 248 30.61 18.22 12.92
N GLY A 249 29.57 18.41 13.73
CA GLY A 249 29.43 19.53 14.67
C GLY A 249 29.33 20.93 14.04
N SER A 250 29.43 21.05 12.71
CA SER A 250 29.26 22.32 12.00
C SER A 250 27.78 22.65 11.82
N ARG A 251 27.41 23.89 12.15
CA ARG A 251 26.03 24.38 12.02
C ARG A 251 25.48 24.22 10.59
N ASP A 252 26.29 24.54 9.59
CA ASP A 252 25.88 24.50 8.19
C ASP A 252 25.56 23.07 7.74
N VAL A 253 26.35 22.08 8.17
CA VAL A 253 26.13 20.66 7.91
C VAL A 253 24.82 20.19 8.54
N VAL A 254 24.58 20.59 9.79
CA VAL A 254 23.35 20.23 10.52
C VAL A 254 22.13 20.85 9.85
N GLU A 255 22.21 22.10 9.40
CA GLU A 255 21.12 22.77 8.67
C GLU A 255 20.81 22.06 7.33
N ARG A 256 21.84 21.65 6.57
CA ARG A 256 21.69 20.86 5.32
C ARG A 256 21.04 19.49 5.58
N VAL A 257 21.49 18.78 6.62
CA VAL A 257 20.91 17.50 7.03
C VAL A 257 19.45 17.69 7.42
N ASN A 258 19.13 18.73 8.18
CA ASN A 258 17.76 19.05 8.60
C ASN A 258 16.84 19.33 7.40
N MET A 259 17.30 20.07 6.40
CA MET A 259 16.53 20.32 5.16
C MET A 259 16.23 19.03 4.40
N VAL A 260 17.23 18.14 4.26
CA VAL A 260 17.08 16.86 3.54
C VAL A 260 16.14 15.91 4.30
N VAL A 261 16.30 15.81 5.62
CA VAL A 261 15.45 14.99 6.49
C VAL A 261 14.03 15.50 6.53
N ASP A 262 13.81 16.82 6.58
CA ASP A 262 12.48 17.42 6.53
C ASP A 262 11.77 17.12 5.20
N SER A 263 12.45 17.31 4.07
CA SER A 263 11.91 16.96 2.74
C SER A 263 11.53 15.47 2.67
N PHE A 264 12.42 14.58 3.12
CA PHE A 264 12.17 13.14 3.09
C PHE A 264 11.03 12.71 4.03
N THR A 265 10.99 13.22 5.25
CA THR A 265 9.92 12.89 6.21
C THR A 265 8.57 13.45 5.76
N ASN A 266 8.53 14.62 5.11
CA ASN A 266 7.34 15.15 4.47
C ASN A 266 6.88 14.27 3.30
N PHE A 267 7.80 13.79 2.46
CA PHE A 267 7.50 12.80 1.43
C PHE A 267 6.86 11.52 2.01
N ILE A 268 7.45 10.93 3.05
CA ILE A 268 6.88 9.74 3.71
C ILE A 268 5.50 10.04 4.30
N ARG A 269 5.34 11.18 4.97
CA ARG A 269 4.05 11.62 5.53
C ARG A 269 2.99 11.71 4.43
N GLN A 270 3.31 12.26 3.26
CA GLN A 270 2.37 12.38 2.16
C GLN A 270 1.99 11.01 1.57
N VAL A 271 2.95 10.10 1.38
CA VAL A 271 2.70 8.72 0.94
C VAL A 271 1.77 7.99 1.92
N VAL A 272 2.04 8.11 3.22
CA VAL A 272 1.24 7.47 4.27
C VAL A 272 -0.16 8.08 4.32
N ARG A 273 -0.27 9.41 4.29
CA ARG A 273 -1.55 10.12 4.34
C ARG A 273 -2.41 9.80 3.13
N SER A 274 -1.84 9.72 1.92
CA SER A 274 -2.64 9.38 0.73
C SER A 274 -3.23 7.97 0.86
N GLY A 275 -2.44 6.98 1.27
CA GLY A 275 -2.94 5.62 1.51
C GLY A 275 -4.07 5.57 2.54
N PHE A 276 -3.93 6.29 3.66
CA PHE A 276 -4.94 6.33 4.73
C PHE A 276 -6.20 7.12 4.39
N VAL A 277 -6.11 8.15 3.55
CA VAL A 277 -7.28 8.92 3.11
C VAL A 277 -8.03 8.13 2.07
N TYR A 278 -7.34 7.62 1.04
CA TYR A 278 -8.00 7.00 -0.11
C TYR A 278 -8.49 5.58 0.14
N GLY A 279 -7.80 4.78 0.96
CA GLY A 279 -8.19 3.39 1.23
C GLY A 279 -9.60 3.23 1.78
N PRO A 280 -10.01 3.96 2.84
CA PRO A 280 -11.36 3.90 3.37
C PRO A 280 -12.46 4.28 2.35
N PHE A 281 -12.20 5.24 1.45
CA PHE A 281 -13.17 5.61 0.40
C PHE A 281 -13.49 4.43 -0.52
N ILE A 282 -12.51 3.57 -0.81
CA ILE A 282 -12.72 2.37 -1.62
C ILE A 282 -13.65 1.39 -0.89
N ALA A 283 -13.38 1.15 0.40
CA ALA A 283 -14.19 0.26 1.23
C ALA A 283 -15.65 0.74 1.34
N VAL A 284 -15.84 2.03 1.60
CA VAL A 284 -17.17 2.65 1.71
C VAL A 284 -17.90 2.59 0.37
N SER A 285 -17.23 2.93 -0.74
CA SER A 285 -17.84 2.91 -2.07
C SER A 285 -18.30 1.50 -2.47
N TYR A 286 -17.50 0.47 -2.19
CA TYR A 286 -17.85 -0.91 -2.47
C TYR A 286 -19.00 -1.41 -1.58
N ALA A 287 -18.94 -1.14 -0.27
CA ALA A 287 -19.98 -1.52 0.66
C ALA A 287 -21.33 -0.85 0.32
N MET A 288 -21.31 0.45 0.00
CA MET A 288 -22.51 1.18 -0.42
C MET A 288 -23.05 0.63 -1.75
N MET A 289 -22.21 0.39 -2.76
CA MET A 289 -22.64 -0.20 -4.02
C MET A 289 -23.31 -1.56 -3.85
N LEU A 290 -22.70 -2.48 -3.10
CA LEU A 290 -23.31 -3.79 -2.87
C LEU A 290 -24.61 -3.68 -2.09
N SER A 291 -24.70 -2.82 -1.08
CA SER A 291 -25.94 -2.59 -0.34
C SER A 291 -27.04 -1.99 -1.21
N LEU A 292 -26.71 -1.06 -2.11
CA LEU A 292 -27.64 -0.46 -3.06
C LEU A 292 -28.08 -1.49 -4.10
N THR A 293 -27.16 -2.32 -4.57
CA THR A 293 -27.45 -3.41 -5.50
C THR A 293 -28.35 -4.46 -4.85
N ALA A 294 -28.12 -4.76 -3.57
CA ALA A 294 -28.98 -5.64 -2.80
C ALA A 294 -30.39 -5.06 -2.65
N MET A 295 -30.51 -3.78 -2.30
CA MET A 295 -31.79 -3.09 -2.21
C MET A 295 -32.53 -3.05 -3.56
N LEU A 296 -31.81 -2.80 -4.66
CA LEU A 296 -32.39 -2.83 -6.00
C LEU A 296 -32.83 -4.24 -6.42
N LEU A 297 -32.06 -5.28 -6.08
CA LEU A 297 -32.46 -6.67 -6.31
C LEU A 297 -33.74 -7.00 -5.53
N VAL A 298 -33.84 -6.58 -4.27
CA VAL A 298 -35.03 -6.75 -3.42
C VAL A 298 -36.25 -6.06 -4.04
N LEU A 299 -36.08 -4.86 -4.62
CA LEU A 299 -37.16 -4.13 -5.28
C LEU A 299 -37.62 -4.77 -6.60
N HIS A 300 -36.73 -5.45 -7.33
CA HIS A 300 -37.03 -6.05 -8.64
C HIS A 300 -37.31 -7.57 -8.59
N ALA A 301 -36.99 -8.25 -7.48
CA ALA A 301 -37.24 -9.68 -7.30
C ALA A 301 -38.71 -10.10 -7.51
N PRO A 302 -39.74 -9.33 -7.07
CA PRO A 302 -41.13 -9.67 -7.37
C PRO A 302 -41.46 -9.64 -8.87
N ALA A 303 -40.84 -8.71 -9.62
CA ALA A 303 -41.04 -8.60 -11.07
C ALA A 303 -40.36 -9.76 -11.82
N LEU A 304 -39.15 -10.16 -11.42
CA LEU A 304 -38.46 -11.34 -11.96
C LEU A 304 -39.21 -12.65 -11.65
N ALA A 305 -39.68 -12.81 -10.41
CA ALA A 305 -40.47 -13.98 -10.01
C ALA A 305 -41.79 -14.09 -10.80
N SER A 306 -42.48 -12.96 -11.05
CA SER A 306 -43.70 -12.95 -11.87
C SER A 306 -43.46 -13.39 -13.32
N SER A 307 -42.30 -13.03 -13.91
CA SER A 307 -41.91 -13.45 -15.26
C SER A 307 -41.52 -14.93 -15.37
N ALA A 308 -40.95 -15.50 -14.30
CA ALA A 308 -40.63 -16.93 -14.20
C ALA A 308 -41.89 -17.79 -14.01
N VAL A 309 -42.90 -17.31 -13.26
CA VAL A 309 -44.18 -18.02 -13.09
C VAL A 309 -44.98 -18.05 -14.40
N SER A 310 -44.93 -16.99 -15.22
CA SER A 310 -45.57 -16.99 -16.54
C SER A 310 -44.94 -17.95 -17.55
N SER A 311 -43.72 -18.44 -17.31
CA SER A 311 -43.02 -19.41 -18.17
C SER A 311 -43.02 -20.84 -17.62
N ALA A 312 -43.60 -21.08 -16.44
CA ALA A 312 -43.60 -22.37 -15.73
C ALA A 312 -44.83 -23.27 -16.00
N VAL A 313 -45.64 -22.97 -17.02
CA VAL A 313 -46.73 -23.88 -17.48
C VAL A 313 -46.15 -24.89 -18.46
N GLY A 314 -45.40 -25.85 -17.94
CA GLY A 314 -44.84 -26.95 -18.75
C GLY A 314 -43.72 -27.68 -18.01
N ILE A 315 -43.56 -28.96 -18.32
CA ILE A 315 -42.63 -29.93 -17.70
C ILE A 315 -41.14 -29.45 -17.73
N THR A 316 -40.84 -28.35 -18.42
CA THR A 316 -39.60 -27.54 -18.42
C THR A 316 -39.36 -26.68 -17.16
N GLY A 317 -40.26 -26.69 -16.17
CA GLY A 317 -40.11 -25.94 -14.91
C GLY A 317 -38.96 -26.42 -14.00
N ALA A 318 -38.65 -27.71 -13.98
CA ALA A 318 -37.56 -28.25 -13.15
C ALA A 318 -36.16 -27.89 -13.70
N VAL A 319 -36.02 -27.83 -15.03
CA VAL A 319 -34.74 -27.49 -15.69
C VAL A 319 -34.45 -25.99 -15.61
N SER A 320 -35.46 -25.13 -15.69
CA SER A 320 -35.31 -23.68 -15.47
C SER A 320 -35.04 -23.32 -14.01
N PHE A 321 -35.61 -24.06 -13.05
CA PHE A 321 -35.29 -23.90 -11.63
C PHE A 321 -33.87 -24.38 -11.28
N ILE A 322 -33.42 -25.51 -11.83
CA ILE A 322 -32.04 -26.01 -11.66
C ILE A 322 -31.03 -25.10 -12.38
N ALA A 323 -31.36 -24.57 -13.57
CA ALA A 323 -30.54 -23.58 -14.27
C ALA A 323 -30.50 -22.22 -13.53
N GLY A 324 -31.61 -21.82 -12.91
CA GLY A 324 -31.70 -20.63 -12.06
C GLY A 324 -30.98 -20.77 -10.71
N LEU A 325 -30.96 -21.98 -10.11
CA LEU A 325 -30.24 -22.25 -8.86
C LEU A 325 -28.74 -22.45 -9.11
N ALA A 326 -28.37 -23.06 -10.24
CA ALA A 326 -26.98 -23.14 -10.70
C ALA A 326 -26.43 -21.75 -11.07
N SER A 327 -27.25 -20.87 -11.66
CA SER A 327 -26.87 -19.48 -11.91
C SER A 327 -26.77 -18.67 -10.62
N ALA A 328 -27.67 -18.86 -9.64
CA ALA A 328 -27.60 -18.19 -8.33
C ALA A 328 -26.35 -18.58 -7.53
N ASN A 329 -26.04 -19.88 -7.42
CA ASN A 329 -24.82 -20.34 -6.74
C ASN A 329 -23.55 -19.85 -7.43
N ALA A 330 -23.53 -19.80 -8.77
CA ALA A 330 -22.43 -19.23 -9.53
C ALA A 330 -22.29 -17.71 -9.26
N LEU A 331 -23.40 -16.97 -9.26
CA LEU A 331 -23.42 -15.54 -8.95
C LEU A 331 -22.89 -15.24 -7.54
N PHE A 332 -23.36 -15.96 -6.52
CA PHE A 332 -22.89 -15.75 -5.14
C PHE A 332 -21.42 -16.12 -4.96
N THR A 333 -20.97 -17.21 -5.58
CA THR A 333 -19.54 -17.58 -5.57
C THR A 333 -18.68 -16.45 -6.15
N MET A 334 -19.14 -15.82 -7.24
CA MET A 334 -18.42 -14.70 -7.86
C MET A 334 -18.45 -13.43 -7.00
N LEU A 335 -19.57 -13.12 -6.35
CA LEU A 335 -19.66 -12.00 -5.40
C LEU A 335 -18.72 -12.17 -4.20
N ILE A 336 -18.57 -13.39 -3.68
CA ILE A 336 -17.62 -13.71 -2.60
C ILE A 336 -16.19 -13.45 -3.05
N ILE A 337 -15.82 -13.93 -4.25
CA ILE A 337 -14.48 -13.74 -4.83
C ILE A 337 -14.20 -12.25 -5.06
N LEU A 338 -15.19 -11.50 -5.55
CA LEU A 338 -15.08 -10.07 -5.76
C LEU A 338 -14.91 -9.30 -4.44
N GLY A 339 -15.68 -9.66 -3.40
CA GLY A 339 -15.56 -9.06 -2.07
C GLY A 339 -14.21 -9.34 -1.43
N ALA A 340 -13.71 -10.56 -1.56
CA ALA A 340 -12.39 -10.93 -1.04
C ALA A 340 -11.25 -10.20 -1.77
N SER A 341 -11.29 -10.16 -3.10
CA SER A 341 -10.27 -9.49 -3.91
C SER A 341 -10.24 -7.98 -3.69
N THR A 342 -11.40 -7.33 -3.65
CA THR A 342 -11.51 -5.89 -3.36
C THR A 342 -11.00 -5.57 -1.96
N SER A 343 -11.32 -6.39 -0.94
CA SER A 343 -10.81 -6.22 0.41
C SER A 343 -9.27 -6.28 0.47
N ILE A 344 -8.65 -7.23 -0.24
CA ILE A 344 -7.18 -7.34 -0.34
C ILE A 344 -6.57 -6.11 -1.03
N VAL A 345 -7.19 -5.63 -2.11
CA VAL A 345 -6.76 -4.43 -2.84
C VAL A 345 -6.85 -3.18 -1.97
N VAL A 346 -7.94 -3.01 -1.21
CA VAL A 346 -8.12 -1.92 -0.23
C VAL A 346 -7.02 -1.99 0.83
N GLY A 347 -6.80 -3.16 1.41
CA GLY A 347 -5.71 -3.38 2.34
C GLY A 347 -4.38 -2.96 1.75
N LYS A 348 -4.07 -3.43 0.54
CA LYS A 348 -2.83 -3.10 -0.16
C LYS A 348 -2.71 -1.60 -0.42
N ALA A 349 -3.78 -0.91 -0.80
CA ALA A 349 -3.81 0.55 -0.94
C ALA A 349 -3.49 1.28 0.39
N MET A 350 -3.97 0.75 1.51
CA MET A 350 -3.65 1.20 2.88
C MET A 350 -2.33 0.64 3.43
N HIS A 351 -1.45 0.19 2.54
CA HIS A 351 -0.10 -0.28 2.88
C HIS A 351 -0.04 -1.62 3.64
N SER A 352 -1.13 -2.39 3.66
CA SER A 352 -1.17 -3.69 4.31
C SER A 352 -2.19 -4.67 3.73
N ILE A 353 -1.70 -5.80 3.22
CA ILE A 353 -2.57 -6.92 2.82
C ILE A 353 -3.32 -7.49 4.03
N GLY A 354 -2.70 -7.54 5.21
CA GLY A 354 -3.35 -8.02 6.44
C GLY A 354 -4.54 -7.18 6.86
N LEU A 355 -4.52 -5.87 6.58
CA LEU A 355 -5.69 -5.02 6.80
C LEU A 355 -6.85 -5.50 5.90
N GLY A 356 -6.55 -5.80 4.63
CA GLY A 356 -7.55 -6.31 3.70
C GLY A 356 -8.15 -7.64 4.16
N ILE A 357 -7.35 -8.55 4.72
CA ILE A 357 -7.87 -9.79 5.31
C ILE A 357 -8.77 -9.50 6.51
N SER A 358 -8.37 -8.56 7.36
CA SER A 358 -9.14 -8.14 8.54
C SER A 358 -10.48 -7.50 8.19
N LEU A 359 -10.56 -6.87 7.01
CA LEU A 359 -11.76 -6.21 6.51
C LEU A 359 -12.73 -7.16 5.76
N LEU A 360 -12.36 -8.42 5.49
CA LEU A 360 -13.24 -9.39 4.81
C LEU A 360 -14.68 -9.42 5.33
N PRO A 361 -14.96 -9.38 6.66
CA PRO A 361 -16.32 -9.35 7.17
C PRO A 361 -17.15 -8.18 6.65
N LEU A 362 -16.53 -6.99 6.51
CA LEU A 362 -17.19 -5.79 6.01
C LEU A 362 -17.62 -5.94 4.55
N PHE A 363 -16.78 -6.58 3.74
CA PHE A 363 -17.03 -6.77 2.31
C PHE A 363 -17.99 -7.93 2.01
N LEU A 364 -18.09 -8.91 2.91
CA LEU A 364 -18.92 -10.11 2.74
C LEU A 364 -20.29 -10.02 3.44
N ALA A 365 -20.46 -9.15 4.44
CA ALA A 365 -21.74 -8.98 5.14
C ALA A 365 -22.93 -8.67 4.20
N PRO A 366 -22.80 -7.79 3.17
CA PRO A 366 -23.88 -7.55 2.22
C PRO A 366 -24.24 -8.78 1.38
N VAL A 367 -23.27 -9.67 1.11
CA VAL A 367 -23.50 -10.90 0.34
C VAL A 367 -24.35 -11.89 1.15
N ILE A 368 -24.11 -12.00 2.47
CA ILE A 368 -24.95 -12.82 3.34
C ILE A 368 -26.38 -12.29 3.40
N ALA A 369 -26.54 -10.97 3.50
CA ALA A 369 -27.86 -10.37 3.45
C ALA A 369 -28.59 -10.74 2.15
N LEU A 370 -27.92 -10.70 0.99
CA LEU A 370 -28.51 -11.13 -0.28
C LEU A 370 -28.92 -12.61 -0.32
N MET A 371 -28.14 -13.49 0.30
CA MET A 371 -28.40 -14.94 0.30
C MET A 371 -29.60 -15.35 1.17
N GLY A 372 -29.94 -14.58 2.19
CA GLY A 372 -31.06 -14.86 3.09
C GLY A 372 -32.44 -14.40 2.59
N TRP A 373 -32.52 -13.81 1.40
CA TRP A 373 -33.75 -13.28 0.80
C TRP A 373 -34.27 -14.11 -0.40
N LEU A 374 -33.54 -15.14 -0.81
CA LEU A 374 -34.00 -16.18 -1.75
C LEU A 374 -34.48 -17.39 -0.97
#